data_AF-A0A815W5C5-F1
#
_entry.id   AF-A0A815W5C5-F1
#
_cell.length_a   1.000
_cell.length_b   1.000
_cell.length_c   1.000
_cell.angle_alpha   90.00
_cell.angle_beta   90.00
_cell.angle_gamma   90.00
#
_symmetry.space_group_name_H-M   'P 1'
#
loop_
_entity.id
_entity.type
_entity.pdbx_description
1 polymer ?
#
loop_
_entity_poly.entity_id
_entity_poly.type
_entity_poly.pdbx_seq_one_letter_code
_entity_poly.pdbx_strand_id
1 'polypeptide(L)'
;MLMHIGAYLFVLINQIVFSQQKINLVGTHIIYRHGDRSPAFTYPNSITNEFFWTNGFGQLTRRGQLQQVRLGQYFRERYGE
;
A
#
# COMPACT_ATOMS: atom_id res chain seq x y z
N MET A 1 28.23 32.53 -32.35
CA MET A 1 27.38 33.08 -31.28
C MET A 1 25.91 32.65 -31.42
N LEU A 2 25.22 32.96 -32.53
CA LEU A 2 23.80 32.59 -32.74
C LEU A 2 23.52 31.07 -32.73
N MET A 3 24.40 30.24 -33.31
CA MET A 3 24.23 28.77 -33.28
C MET A 3 24.28 28.17 -31.87
N HIS A 4 25.06 28.77 -30.95
CA HIS A 4 25.18 28.27 -29.58
C HIS A 4 23.96 28.64 -28.74
N ILE A 5 23.37 29.82 -28.99
CA ILE A 5 22.10 30.26 -28.38
C ILE A 5 20.95 29.36 -28.86
N GLY A 6 20.91 29.03 -30.16
CA GLY A 6 19.91 28.10 -30.71
C GLY A 6 19.99 26.69 -30.11
N ALA A 7 21.21 26.15 -29.94
CA ALA A 7 21.42 24.86 -29.28
C ALA A 7 20.99 24.90 -27.80
N TYR A 8 21.27 25.98 -27.08
CA TYR A 8 20.88 26.13 -25.68
C TYR A 8 19.35 26.25 -25.51
N LEU A 9 18.70 27.04 -26.37
CA LEU A 9 17.23 27.13 -26.43
C LEU A 9 16.60 25.78 -26.76
N PHE A 10 17.17 25.03 -27.69
CA PHE A 10 16.70 23.69 -28.04
C PHE A 10 16.81 22.74 -26.83
N VAL A 11 17.94 22.73 -26.12
CA VAL A 11 18.11 21.91 -24.90
C VAL A 11 17.10 22.30 -23.82
N LEU A 12 16.89 23.61 -23.58
CA LEU A 12 15.91 24.11 -22.62
C LEU A 12 14.47 23.69 -22.96
N ILE A 13 14.08 23.82 -24.23
CA ILE A 13 12.75 23.43 -24.70
C ILE A 13 12.52 21.93 -24.48
N ASN A 14 13.51 21.10 -24.81
CA ASN A 14 13.41 19.66 -24.61
C ASN A 14 13.28 19.28 -23.13
N GLN A 15 13.99 19.96 -22.23
CA GLN A 15 13.85 19.73 -20.79
C GLN A 15 12.46 20.12 -20.27
N ILE A 16 11.89 21.23 -20.76
CA ILE A 16 10.54 21.67 -20.40
C ILE A 16 9.49 20.66 -20.88
N VAL A 17 9.59 20.20 -22.13
CA VAL A 17 8.67 19.20 -22.71
C VAL A 17 8.75 17.88 -21.96
N PHE A 18 9.96 17.42 -21.61
CA PHE A 18 10.16 16.20 -20.83
C PHE A 18 9.58 16.31 -19.41
N SER A 19 9.75 17.46 -18.75
CA SER A 19 9.19 17.72 -17.42
C SER A 19 7.65 17.66 -17.40
N GLN A 20 7.00 17.98 -18.52
CA GLN A 20 5.54 17.95 -18.67
C GLN A 20 4.99 16.55 -18.98
N GLN A 21 5.83 15.52 -19.07
CA GLN A 21 5.38 14.18 -19.41
C GLN A 21 4.56 13.59 -18.25
N LYS A 22 3.25 13.40 -18.49
CA LYS A 22 2.36 12.80 -17.51
C LYS A 22 2.64 11.30 -17.37
N ILE A 23 3.07 10.89 -16.19
CA ILE A 23 3.20 9.47 -15.85
C ILE A 23 1.81 8.98 -15.44
N ASN A 24 1.32 7.93 -16.12
CA ASN A 24 0.03 7.31 -15.83
C ASN A 24 0.26 5.97 -15.12
N LEU A 25 -0.48 5.73 -14.04
CA LEU A 25 -0.50 4.44 -13.38
C LEU A 25 -1.32 3.46 -14.22
N VAL A 26 -0.69 2.41 -14.74
CA VAL A 26 -1.34 1.39 -15.59
C VAL A 26 -1.89 0.22 -14.76
N GLY A 27 -1.29 -0.06 -13.60
CA GLY A 27 -1.74 -1.13 -12.71
C GLY A 27 -0.92 -1.21 -11.43
N THR A 28 -1.51 -1.81 -10.40
CA THR A 28 -0.90 -1.99 -9.08
C THR A 28 -1.04 -3.44 -8.63
N HIS A 29 0.05 -4.04 -8.17
CA HIS A 29 0.05 -5.33 -7.48
C HIS A 29 0.34 -5.11 -5.99
N ILE A 30 -0.54 -5.61 -5.12
CA ILE A 30 -0.45 -5.36 -3.68
C ILE A 30 -0.27 -6.69 -2.96
N ILE A 31 0.80 -6.79 -2.17
CA ILE A 31 1.04 -7.92 -1.26
C ILE A 31 1.02 -7.38 0.15
N TYR A 32 0.10 -7.89 0.98
CA TYR A 32 -0.04 -7.48 2.37
C TYR A 32 -0.38 -8.68 3.25
N ARG A 33 -0.03 -8.57 4.53
CA ARG A 33 -0.35 -9.59 5.53
C ARG A 33 -1.79 -9.43 6.01
N HIS A 34 -2.38 -10.56 6.43
CA HIS A 34 -3.63 -10.56 7.18
C HIS A 34 -3.59 -9.58 8.38
N GLY A 35 -4.76 -9.10 8.80
CA GLY A 35 -4.90 -8.28 10.01
C GLY A 35 -4.64 -9.10 11.27
N ASP A 36 -4.65 -8.45 12.42
CA ASP A 36 -4.43 -9.09 13.71
C ASP A 36 -5.32 -10.32 13.94
N ARG A 37 -4.73 -11.46 14.34
CA ARG A 37 -5.42 -12.75 14.56
C ARG A 37 -5.17 -13.23 15.98
N SER A 38 -6.10 -14.03 16.52
CA SER A 38 -5.80 -14.89 17.66
C SER A 38 -4.70 -15.90 17.29
N PRO A 39 -3.94 -16.41 18.28
CA PRO A 39 -2.96 -17.46 18.06
C PRO A 39 -3.63 -18.69 17.43
N ALA A 40 -2.90 -19.43 16.60
CA ALA A 40 -3.42 -20.63 15.95
C ALA A 40 -3.56 -21.81 16.94
N PHE A 41 -2.71 -21.83 17.96
CA PHE A 41 -2.74 -22.79 19.05
C PHE A 41 -2.01 -22.20 20.25
N THR A 42 -2.10 -22.90 21.37
CA THR A 42 -1.49 -22.53 22.64
C THR A 42 -0.55 -23.64 23.09
N TYR A 43 0.40 -23.33 23.97
CA TYR A 43 1.29 -24.35 24.53
C TYR A 43 0.49 -25.32 25.43
N PRO A 44 0.89 -26.59 25.55
CA PRO A 44 0.17 -27.60 26.34
C PRO A 44 -0.15 -27.19 27.78
N ASN A 45 0.73 -26.40 28.42
CA ASN A 45 0.59 -25.95 29.81
C ASN A 45 0.16 -24.49 29.94
N SER A 46 -0.42 -23.89 28.88
CA SER A 46 -0.88 -22.51 28.95
C SER A 46 -2.15 -22.37 29.77
N ILE A 47 -2.24 -21.28 30.52
CA ILE A 47 -3.46 -20.88 31.25
C ILE A 47 -4.53 -20.36 30.28
N THR A 48 -4.13 -19.94 29.08
CA THR A 48 -5.04 -19.47 28.03
C THR A 48 -5.36 -20.58 27.04
N ASN A 49 -6.65 -20.72 26.74
CA ASN A 49 -7.20 -21.64 25.75
C ASN A 49 -8.06 -20.88 24.72
N GLU A 50 -8.71 -21.62 23.82
CA GLU A 50 -9.48 -21.03 22.72
C GLU A 50 -10.62 -20.11 23.20
N PHE A 51 -11.24 -20.42 24.35
CA PHE A 51 -12.36 -19.65 24.90
C PHE A 51 -11.99 -18.21 25.29
N PHE A 52 -10.70 -17.91 25.46
CA PHE A 52 -10.23 -16.53 25.70
C PHE A 52 -10.32 -15.64 24.46
N TRP A 53 -10.53 -16.23 23.28
CA TRP A 53 -10.63 -15.51 22.02
C TRP A 53 -12.08 -15.55 21.53
N THR A 54 -12.72 -14.38 21.42
CA THR A 54 -14.14 -14.26 21.05
C THR A 54 -14.51 -15.01 19.76
N ASN A 55 -13.57 -15.09 18.82
CA ASN A 55 -13.76 -15.73 17.52
C ASN A 55 -13.09 -17.12 17.42
N GLY A 56 -12.50 -17.62 18.51
CA GLY A 56 -11.68 -18.84 18.49
C GLY A 56 -10.26 -18.62 17.96
N PHE A 57 -9.50 -19.70 17.81
CA PHE A 57 -8.10 -19.67 17.40
C PHE A 57 -7.91 -19.41 15.91
N GLY A 58 -6.79 -18.74 15.61
CA GLY A 58 -6.41 -18.37 14.26
C GLY A 58 -7.44 -17.48 13.56
N GLN A 59 -8.41 -16.87 14.23
CA GLN A 59 -9.39 -15.98 13.58
C GLN A 59 -8.98 -14.52 13.69
N LEU A 60 -9.44 -13.69 12.75
CA LEU A 60 -9.23 -12.24 12.86
C LEU A 60 -9.89 -11.71 14.14
N THR A 61 -9.15 -10.89 14.87
CA THR A 61 -9.75 -10.11 15.97
C THR A 61 -10.58 -8.97 15.39
N ARG A 62 -11.46 -8.35 16.19
CA ARG A 62 -12.18 -7.13 15.78
C ARG A 62 -11.20 -6.02 15.34
N ARG A 63 -10.05 -5.92 16.01
CA ARG A 63 -8.96 -5.02 15.61
C ARG A 63 -8.40 -5.39 14.25
N GLY A 64 -8.15 -6.68 14.00
CA GLY A 64 -7.67 -7.18 12.71
C GLY A 64 -8.62 -6.89 11.56
N GLN A 65 -9.92 -7.06 11.76
CA GLN A 65 -10.94 -6.69 10.78
C GLN A 65 -10.90 -5.19 10.45
N LEU A 66 -10.85 -4.33 11.47
CA LEU A 66 -10.77 -2.88 11.29
C LEU A 66 -9.48 -2.43 10.58
N GLN A 67 -8.35 -3.11 10.83
CA GLN A 67 -7.11 -2.86 10.11
C GLN A 67 -7.27 -3.11 8.61
N GLN A 68 -7.96 -4.19 8.22
CA GLN A 68 -8.20 -4.51 6.80
C GLN A 68 -9.14 -3.50 6.14
N VAL A 69 -10.18 -3.04 6.85
CA VAL A 69 -11.07 -1.98 6.37
C VAL A 69 -10.28 -0.69 6.10
N ARG A 70 -9.45 -0.25 7.06
CA ARG A 70 -8.64 0.97 6.91
C ARG A 70 -7.62 0.85 5.79
N LEU A 71 -7.02 -0.32 5.62
CA LEU A 71 -6.10 -0.58 4.51
C LEU A 71 -6.83 -0.45 3.16
N GLY A 72 -8.04 -1.00 3.05
CA GLY A 72 -8.89 -0.82 1.86
C GLY A 72 -9.26 0.64 1.59
N GLN A 73 -9.59 1.40 2.64
CA GLN A 73 -9.86 2.85 2.55
C GLN A 73 -8.62 3.60 2.04
N TYR A 74 -7.44 3.29 2.56
CA TYR A 74 -6.18 3.89 2.09
C TYR A 74 -5.93 3.58 0.61
N PHE A 75 -6.14 2.33 0.16
CA PHE A 75 -5.98 1.99 -1.26
C PHE A 75 -6.98 2.71 -2.14
N ARG A 76 -8.22 2.87 -1.67
CA ARG A 76 -9.25 3.65 -2.37
C ARG A 76 -8.87 5.12 -2.46
N GLU A 77 -8.35 5.72 -1.39
CA GLU A 77 -7.89 7.11 -1.40
C GLU A 77 -6.67 7.31 -2.32
N ARG A 78 -5.76 6.34 -2.35
CA ARG A 78 -4.50 6.44 -3.10
C ARG A 78 -4.64 6.09 -4.59
N TYR A 79 -5.47 5.12 -4.92
CA TYR A 79 -5.56 4.52 -6.26
C TYR A 79 -6.99 4.50 -6.81
N GLY A 80 -7.98 4.92 -6.03
CA GLY A 80 -9.34 5.09 -6.52
C GLY A 80 -9.42 6.38 -7.32
N GLU A 81 -9.45 6.24 -8.63
CA GLU A 81 -10.11 7.22 -9.48
C GLU A 81 -11.64 7.16 -9.27
#